data_AF-A0A4S8J0D5-F1
#
_entry.id   AF-A0A4S8J0D5-F1
#
_cell.length_a   1.000
_cell.length_b   1.000
_cell.length_c   1.000
_cell.angle_alpha   90.00
_cell.angle_beta   90.00
_cell.angle_gamma   90.00
#
_symmetry.space_group_name_H-M   'P 1'
#
loop_
_entity.id
_entity.type
_entity.pdbx_description
1 polymer ?
#
loop_
_entity_poly.entity_id
_entity_poly.type
_entity_poly.pdbx_seq_one_letter_code
_entity_poly.pdbx_strand_id
1 'polypeptide(L)' 'MEFDDHYRQAQRATYDCLLFDLDDTLYPLSSGIATECRKNIGDYMHEKLGIEESKIPELCDVLYKNYGTTMAGLRVP' A
#
# COMPACT_ATOMS: atom_id res chain seq x y z
N MET A 1 -10.81 4.91 -36.32
CA MET A 1 -10.98 3.72 -35.47
C MET A 1 -11.85 4.15 -34.31
N GLU A 2 -13.14 3.87 -34.44
CA GLU A 2 -14.12 4.10 -33.38
C GLU A 2 -13.83 3.12 -32.26
N PHE A 3 -13.50 3.63 -31.07
CA PHE A 3 -13.44 2.83 -29.86
C PHE A 3 -14.89 2.59 -29.45
N ASP A 4 -15.38 1.45 -29.95
CA ASP A 4 -16.73 0.97 -29.90
C ASP A 4 -17.30 1.02 -28.48
N ASP A 5 -18.38 1.80 -28.34
CA ASP A 5 -18.99 2.32 -27.12
C ASP A 5 -19.84 1.24 -26.40
N HIS A 6 -19.23 0.08 -26.15
CA HIS A 6 -19.89 -1.08 -25.53
C HIS A 6 -19.93 -0.99 -23.99
N TYR A 7 -20.01 0.21 -23.43
CA TYR A 7 -20.51 0.36 -22.06
C TYR A 7 -22.01 0.12 -22.09
N ARG A 8 -22.38 -1.16 -21.93
CA ARG A 8 -23.74 -1.61 -21.61
C ARG A 8 -24.41 -0.54 -20.76
N GLN A 9 -25.56 -0.04 -21.22
CA GLN A 9 -26.52 0.74 -20.43
C GLN A 9 -27.05 -0.12 -19.27
N ALA A 10 -26.19 -0.53 -18.34
CA ALA A 10 -26.60 -0.83 -16.99
C ALA A 10 -27.26 0.45 -16.48
N GLN A 11 -28.44 0.33 -15.86
CA GLN A 11 -29.07 1.44 -15.16
C GLN A 11 -27.98 2.23 -14.44
N ARG A 12 -27.84 3.51 -14.82
CA ARG A 12 -26.76 4.39 -14.38
C ARG A 12 -26.87 4.48 -12.87
N ALA A 13 -26.10 3.67 -12.16
CA ALA A 13 -26.11 3.66 -10.71
C ALA A 13 -25.70 5.06 -10.26
N THR A 14 -26.61 5.76 -9.60
CA THR A 14 -26.37 7.07 -9.03
C THR A 14 -25.70 6.86 -7.69
N TYR A 15 -24.41 7.17 -7.62
CA TYR A 15 -23.65 7.12 -6.38
C TYR A 15 -23.52 8.56 -5.85
N ASP A 16 -23.93 8.77 -4.59
CA ASP A 16 -23.72 10.06 -3.92
C ASP A 16 -22.26 10.27 -3.51
N CYS A 17 -21.51 9.18 -3.35
CA CYS A 17 -20.10 9.17 -2.97
C CYS A 17 -19.39 7.94 -3.54
N LEU A 18 -18.14 8.14 -3.95
CA LEU A 18 -17.20 7.07 -4.31
C LEU A 18 -15.95 7.22 -3.46
N LEU A 19 -15.53 6.14 -2.81
CA LEU A 19 -14.26 6.07 -2.11
C LEU A 19 -13.28 5.26 -2.96
N PHE A 20 -12.10 5.85 -3.17
CA PHE A 20 -10.99 5.18 -3.84
C PHE A 20 -9.86 5.04 -2.83
N ASP A 21 -9.28 3.84 -2.79
CA ASP A 21 -7.95 3.68 -2.24
C ASP A 21 -6.96 4.44 -3.13
N LEU A 22 -5.84 4.85 -2.56
CA LEU A 22 -4.81 5.59 -3.27
C LEU A 22 -3.80 4.64 -3.88
N ASP A 23 -3.13 3.87 -3.02
CA ASP A 23 -1.97 3.06 -3.38
C ASP A 23 -2.43 1.84 -4.20
N ASP A 24 -1.68 1.52 -5.25
CA ASP A 24 -1.99 0.44 -6.21
C ASP A 24 -3.40 0.52 -6.85
N THR A 25 -4.09 1.66 -6.70
CA THR A 25 -5.44 1.92 -7.22
C THR A 25 -5.45 3.15 -8.14
N LEU A 26 -5.07 4.33 -7.63
CA LEU A 26 -4.99 5.55 -8.45
C LEU A 26 -3.66 5.68 -9.18
N TYR A 27 -2.65 4.94 -8.75
CA TYR A 27 -1.43 4.69 -9.49
C TYR A 27 -1.15 3.19 -9.53
N PRO A 28 -0.50 2.67 -10.59
CA PRO A 28 -0.19 1.25 -10.65
C PRO A 28 0.98 0.89 -9.73
N LEU A 29 1.02 -0.37 -9.28
CA LEU A 29 2.15 -0.94 -8.55
C LEU A 29 3.51 -0.74 -9.26
N SER A 30 3.49 -0.71 -10.60
CA SER A 30 4.68 -0.44 -11.42
C SER A 30 5.27 0.96 -11.26
N SER A 31 4.60 1.87 -10.55
CA SER A 31 5.15 3.17 -10.15
C SER A 31 6.37 3.05 -9.24
N GLY A 32 6.54 1.91 -8.55
CA GLY A 32 7.65 1.66 -7.65
C GLY A 32 7.53 2.33 -6.27
N ILE A 33 6.45 3.08 -6.01
CA ILE A 33 6.25 3.79 -4.74
C ILE A 33 6.21 2.80 -3.57
N ALA A 34 5.49 1.68 -3.70
CA ALA A 34 5.43 0.66 -2.67
C ALA A 34 6.82 0.11 -2.30
N THR A 35 7.70 -0.08 -3.29
CA THR A 35 9.07 -0.57 -3.09
C THR A 35 9.90 0.44 -2.30
N GLU A 36 9.91 1.71 -2.70
CA GLU A 36 10.68 2.76 -2.01
C GLU A 36 10.13 3.05 -0.61
N CYS A 37 8.82 3.02 -0.42
CA CYS A 37 8.20 3.12 0.91
C CYS A 37 8.64 1.96 1.81
N ARG A 38 8.65 0.71 1.31
CA ARG A 38 9.12 -0.45 2.07
C ARG A 38 10.59 -0.32 2.45
N LYS A 39 11.43 0.16 1.54
CA LYS A 39 12.84 0.44 1.80
C LYS A 39 13.00 1.49 2.91
N ASN A 40 12.30 2.62 2.82
CA ASN A 40 12.36 3.68 3.83
C ASN A 40 11.90 3.22 5.22
N ILE A 41 10.89 2.35 5.30
CA ILE A 41 10.46 1.73 6.57
C ILE A 41 11.56 0.84 7.13
N GLY A 42 12.20 0.01 6.29
CA GLY A 42 13.33 -0.81 6.68
C GLY A 42 14.52 0.03 7.18
N ASP A 43 14.90 1.05 6.42
CA ASP A 43 15.97 1.98 6.79
C ASP A 43 15.67 2.64 8.15
N TYR A 44 14.43 3.08 8.38
CA TYR A 44 14.00 3.61 9.68
C TYR A 44 14.11 2.59 10.81
N MET A 45 13.67 1.35 10.59
CA MET A 45 13.76 0.26 11.57
C MET A 45 15.21 -0.06 11.94
N HIS A 46 16.11 -0.03 10.96
CA HIS A 46 17.52 -0.26 11.20
C HIS A 46 18.18 0.94 11.89
N GLU A 47 18.13 2.11 11.25
CA GLU A 47 18.91 3.28 11.66
C GLU A 47 18.37 3.96 12.92
N LYS A 48 17.05 3.96 13.13
CA LYS A 48 16.41 4.69 14.23
C LYS A 48 16.01 3.79 15.38
N LEU A 49 15.62 2.54 15.10
CA LEU A 49 15.21 1.60 16.14
C LEU A 49 16.28 0.55 16.48
N GLY A 50 17.40 0.52 15.74
CA GLY A 50 18.51 -0.41 16.00
C GLY A 50 18.15 -1.87 15.71
N ILE A 51 17.12 -2.12 14.90
CA ILE A 51 16.72 -3.47 14.52
C ILE A 51 17.73 -4.01 13.50
N GLU A 52 18.16 -5.24 13.70
CA GLU A 52 19.10 -5.89 12.79
C GLU A 52 18.48 -6.09 11.40
N GLU A 53 19.21 -5.72 10.34
CA GLU A 53 18.70 -5.69 8.97
C GLU A 53 18.15 -7.05 8.51
N SER A 54 18.77 -8.17 8.91
CA SER A 54 18.31 -9.51 8.52
C SER A 54 16.94 -9.88 9.07
N LYS A 55 16.48 -9.23 10.16
CA LYS A 55 15.19 -9.48 10.80
C LYS A 55 14.06 -8.62 10.26
N ILE A 56 14.40 -7.54 9.55
CA ILE A 56 13.43 -6.55 9.07
C ILE A 56 12.37 -7.16 8.15
N PRO A 57 12.70 -8.02 7.16
CA PRO A 57 11.70 -8.57 6.25
C PRO A 57 10.61 -9.37 6.98
N GLU A 58 11.02 -10.26 7.88
CA GLU A 58 10.10 -11.08 8.68
C GLU A 58 9.24 -10.21 9.60
N LEU A 59 9.85 -9.21 10.26
CA LEU A 59 9.13 -8.33 11.17
C LEU A 59 8.11 -7.45 10.43
N CYS A 60 8.45 -6.96 9.23
CA CYS A 60 7.50 -6.24 8.38
C CYS A 60 6.26 -7.09 8.09
N ASP A 61 6.45 -8.35 7.70
CA ASP A 61 5.34 -9.24 7.35
C ASP A 61 4.44 -9.54 8.56
N VAL A 62 5.04 -9.76 9.74
CA VAL A 62 4.30 -9.99 10.99
C VAL A 62 3.50 -8.75 11.39
N LEU A 63 4.12 -7.57 11.36
CA LEU A 63 3.47 -6.32 11.78
C LEU A 63 2.38 -5.91 10.79
N TYR A 64 2.62 -6.05 9.50
CA TYR A 64 1.61 -5.78 8.47
C TYR A 64 0.37 -6.65 8.66
N LYS A 65 0.54 -7.97 8.83
CA LYS A 65 -0.58 -8.91 9.02
C LYS A 65 -1.39 -8.63 10.29
N ASN A 66 -0.73 -8.21 11.36
CA ASN A 66 -1.39 -8.03 12.66
C ASN A 66 -1.97 -6.62 12.86
N TYR A 67 -1.44 -5.60 12.18
CA TYR A 67 -1.77 -4.19 12.43
C TYR A 67 -2.18 -3.41 11.17
N GLY A 68 -2.27 -4.06 10.01
CA GLY A 68 -2.65 -3.45 8.73
C GLY A 68 -1.54 -2.66 8.05
N THR A 69 -0.53 -2.20 8.78
CA THR A 69 0.73 -1.64 8.25
C THR A 69 1.89 -1.99 9.18
N THR A 70 3.13 -2.05 8.64
CA THR A 70 4.32 -2.25 9.47
C THR A 70 4.46 -1.14 10.52
N MET A 71 4.32 0.12 10.10
CA MET A 71 4.53 1.29 10.96
C MET A 71 3.55 1.35 12.14
N ALA A 72 2.27 0.99 11.94
CA ALA A 72 1.31 0.95 13.04
C ALA A 72 1.64 -0.09 14.11
N GLY A 73 2.34 -1.16 13.72
CA GLY A 73 2.80 -2.21 14.62
C GLY A 73 4.10 -1.90 15.36
N LEU A 74 4.87 -0.90 14.91
CA LEU A 74 6.08 -0.46 15.59
C LEU A 74 5.70 0.32 16.85
N ARG A 75 5.74 -0.35 17.99
CA ARG A 75 5.61 0.28 19.30
C ARG A 75 7.00 0.60 19.83
N VAL A 76 7.24 1.88 20.12
CA VAL A 76 8.40 2.29 20.91
C VAL A 76 8.12 1.90 22.36
N PRO A 77 9.03 1.21 23.05
CA PRO A 77 8.89 0.96 24.49
C PRO A 77 8.90 2.26 25.30
#